data_AF-A0A3B8X3U6-F1
#
_entry.id   AF-A0A3B8X3U6-F1
#
_cell.length_a   1.000
_cell.length_b   1.000
_cell.length_c   1.000
_cell.angle_alpha   90.00
_cell.angle_beta   90.00
_cell.angle_gamma   90.00
#
_symmetry.space_group_name_H-M   'P 1'
#
loop_
_entity.id
_entity.type
_entity.pdbx_description
1 polymer ?
#
loop_
_entity_poly.entity_id
_entity_poly.type
_entity_poly.pdbx_seq_one_letter_code
_entity_poly.pdbx_strand_id
1 'polypeptide(L)'
;MNQIYFEAKGEALLARIGMSKSEFARRMGIRKQNVKALFKTKNLETIYKASEVLGVPFTMLIGYIEEPDPIPLDAQFVDDGVTHNDVVISEEDIPTGNSTEDRRRRQDIIYSFYDNWKLRNPDQKKYNIALKEDINIRSVSLDETAWQASVTYLSTLAVLQLDAILTNAWLVKDVPSKQNSKNQRSFERMLIMEYICTGVGRVKMTVGVRRKDKMKVQYCITAIEAKKTKQEA
;
A
#
# COMPACT_ATOMS: atom_id res chain seq x y z
N MET A 1 -5.71 -28.88 -8.51
CA MET A 1 -6.67 -28.11 -7.70
C MET A 1 -5.92 -26.90 -7.18
N ASN A 2 -6.34 -25.68 -7.55
CA ASN A 2 -5.63 -24.47 -7.12
C ASN A 2 -5.80 -24.29 -5.62
N GLN A 3 -4.68 -24.23 -4.89
CA GLN A 3 -4.64 -24.00 -3.45
C GLN A 3 -4.81 -22.49 -3.20
N ILE A 4 -5.66 -22.11 -2.26
CA ILE A 4 -5.83 -20.69 -1.90
C ILE A 4 -4.67 -20.23 -1.00
N TYR A 5 -4.37 -18.92 -1.00
CA TYR A 5 -3.26 -18.37 -0.22
C TYR A 5 -3.27 -18.80 1.25
N PHE A 6 -4.45 -18.83 1.88
CA PHE A 6 -4.60 -19.23 3.27
C PHE A 6 -4.17 -20.69 3.53
N GLU A 7 -4.44 -21.58 2.57
CA GLU A 7 -4.06 -23.00 2.64
C GLU A 7 -2.55 -23.20 2.52
N ALA A 8 -1.86 -22.40 1.69
CA ALA A 8 -0.43 -22.60 1.44
C ALA A 8 0.48 -21.76 2.34
N LYS A 9 0.02 -20.57 2.76
CA LYS A 9 0.85 -19.55 3.42
C LYS A 9 0.33 -19.13 4.79
N GLY A 10 -0.72 -19.75 5.33
CA GLY A 10 -1.30 -19.39 6.64
C GLY A 10 -0.28 -19.34 7.79
N GLU A 11 0.66 -20.28 7.86
CA GLU A 11 1.71 -20.25 8.91
C GLU A 11 2.74 -19.14 8.68
N ALA A 12 3.15 -18.89 7.44
CA ALA A 12 4.06 -17.81 7.09
C ALA A 12 3.41 -16.43 7.34
N LEU A 13 2.11 -16.32 7.07
CA LEU A 13 1.34 -15.11 7.33
C LEU A 13 1.30 -14.78 8.83
N LEU A 14 1.07 -15.78 9.69
CA LEU A 14 1.13 -15.62 11.15
C LEU A 14 2.50 -15.11 11.61
N ALA A 15 3.58 -15.71 11.11
CA ALA A 15 4.94 -15.28 11.45
C ALA A 15 5.20 -13.83 11.01
N ARG A 16 4.78 -13.47 9.80
CA ARG A 16 4.94 -12.12 9.23
C ARG A 16 4.24 -11.03 10.04
N ILE A 17 3.08 -11.34 10.61
CA ILE A 17 2.33 -10.39 11.45
C ILE A 17 2.67 -10.49 12.95
N GLY A 18 3.68 -11.29 13.31
CA GLY A 18 4.08 -11.48 14.71
C GLY A 18 3.06 -12.21 15.59
N MET A 19 2.09 -12.92 14.99
CA MET A 19 1.01 -13.58 15.75
C MET A 19 1.34 -15.05 16.02
N SER A 20 1.36 -15.42 17.30
CA SER A 20 1.56 -16.84 17.67
C SER A 20 0.35 -17.70 17.31
N LYS A 21 0.57 -19.00 17.02
CA LYS A 21 -0.52 -19.97 16.79
C LYS A 21 -1.49 -20.07 17.98
N SER A 22 -0.99 -19.91 19.20
CA SER A 22 -1.81 -19.92 20.42
C SER A 22 -2.73 -18.70 20.47
N GLU A 23 -2.22 -17.53 20.12
CA GLU A 23 -2.99 -16.30 20.08
C GLU A 23 -4.03 -16.31 18.96
N PHE A 24 -3.63 -16.76 17.77
CA PHE A 24 -4.54 -16.92 16.65
C PHE A 24 -5.70 -17.87 16.98
N ALA A 25 -5.39 -19.03 17.59
CA ALA A 25 -6.41 -20.00 18.02
C ALA A 25 -7.40 -19.38 19.03
N ARG A 26 -6.87 -18.64 20.02
CA ARG A 26 -7.68 -17.94 21.02
C ARG A 26 -8.64 -16.94 20.37
N ARG A 27 -8.15 -16.11 19.43
CA ARG A 27 -8.97 -15.10 18.72
C ARG A 27 -9.98 -15.73 17.77
N MET A 28 -9.64 -16.86 17.14
CA MET A 28 -10.55 -17.62 16.27
C MET A 28 -11.63 -18.40 17.07
N GLY A 29 -11.46 -18.56 18.38
CA GLY A 29 -12.34 -19.37 19.23
C GLY A 29 -12.16 -20.87 19.00
N ILE A 30 -10.94 -21.31 18.66
CA ILE A 30 -10.63 -22.72 18.40
C ILE A 30 -9.49 -23.22 19.31
N ARG A 31 -9.34 -24.55 19.41
CA ARG A 31 -8.19 -25.15 20.10
C ARG A 31 -6.92 -25.01 19.24
N LYS A 32 -5.77 -24.76 19.88
CA LYS A 32 -4.45 -24.61 19.22
C LYS A 32 -4.12 -25.74 18.24
N GLN A 33 -4.46 -26.98 18.60
CA GLN A 33 -4.24 -28.16 17.76
C GLN A 33 -5.00 -28.13 16.42
N ASN A 34 -6.09 -27.36 16.33
CA ASN A 34 -6.94 -27.27 15.14
C ASN A 34 -6.47 -26.20 14.15
N VAL A 35 -5.48 -25.37 14.49
CA VAL A 35 -5.00 -24.28 13.63
C VAL A 35 -4.51 -24.79 12.29
N LYS A 36 -3.75 -25.90 12.27
CA LYS A 36 -3.27 -26.50 11.01
C LYS A 36 -4.40 -27.03 10.13
N ALA A 37 -5.45 -27.58 10.73
CA ALA A 37 -6.63 -28.02 10.00
C ALA A 37 -7.42 -26.82 9.46
N LEU A 38 -7.49 -25.72 10.22
CA LEU A 38 -8.15 -24.50 9.81
C LEU A 38 -7.49 -23.87 8.58
N PHE A 39 -6.16 -23.88 8.44
CA PHE A 39 -5.53 -23.39 7.22
C PHE A 39 -5.95 -24.17 5.98
N LYS A 40 -6.27 -25.46 6.11
CA LYS A 40 -6.73 -26.30 5.00
C LYS A 40 -8.23 -26.15 4.70
N THR A 41 -8.93 -25.25 5.38
CA THR A 41 -10.37 -25.06 5.18
C THR A 41 -10.66 -24.30 3.89
N LYS A 42 -11.72 -24.72 3.19
CA LYS A 42 -12.32 -23.96 2.09
C LYS A 42 -13.62 -23.25 2.50
N ASN A 43 -13.98 -23.35 3.78
CA ASN A 43 -15.16 -22.68 4.31
C ASN A 43 -14.92 -21.16 4.31
N LEU A 44 -15.64 -20.45 3.45
CA LEU A 44 -15.45 -19.00 3.24
C LEU A 44 -15.77 -18.17 4.49
N GLU A 45 -16.74 -18.58 5.31
CA GLU A 45 -17.08 -17.91 6.56
C GLU A 45 -15.92 -18.01 7.57
N THR A 46 -15.28 -19.19 7.64
CA THR A 46 -14.10 -19.40 8.47
C THR A 46 -12.91 -18.57 7.98
N ILE A 47 -12.72 -18.47 6.66
CA ILE A 47 -11.66 -17.67 6.05
C ILE A 47 -11.92 -16.17 6.28
N TYR A 48 -13.17 -15.72 6.17
CA TYR A 48 -13.58 -14.35 6.45
C TYR A 48 -13.27 -13.97 7.90
N LYS A 49 -13.69 -14.81 8.86
CA LYS A 49 -13.36 -14.61 10.27
C LYS A 49 -11.83 -14.59 10.52
N ALA A 50 -11.09 -15.46 9.83
CA ALA A 50 -9.63 -15.44 9.89
C ALA A 50 -9.06 -14.12 9.35
N SER A 51 -9.64 -13.56 8.30
CA SER A 51 -9.23 -12.26 7.76
C SER A 51 -9.38 -11.12 8.77
N GLU A 52 -10.49 -11.10 9.52
CA GLU A 52 -10.72 -10.14 10.60
C GLU A 52 -9.72 -10.32 11.75
N VAL A 53 -9.50 -11.56 12.19
CA VAL A 53 -8.55 -11.86 13.28
C VAL A 53 -7.12 -11.49 12.91
N LEU A 54 -6.73 -11.70 11.65
CA LEU A 54 -5.40 -11.43 11.13
C LEU A 54 -5.21 -9.97 10.71
N GLY A 55 -6.28 -9.17 10.63
CA GLY A 55 -6.23 -7.80 10.13
C GLY A 55 -5.80 -7.69 8.67
N VAL A 56 -6.12 -8.70 7.84
CA VAL A 56 -5.78 -8.72 6.41
C VAL A 56 -7.04 -8.78 5.55
N PRO A 57 -7.02 -8.28 4.31
CA PRO A 57 -8.18 -8.36 3.42
C PRO A 57 -8.60 -9.82 3.16
N PHE A 58 -9.91 -10.10 3.20
CA PHE A 58 -10.46 -11.41 2.85
C PHE A 58 -9.97 -11.91 1.47
N THR A 59 -9.93 -11.03 0.48
CA THR A 59 -9.43 -11.32 -0.87
C THR A 59 -7.99 -11.79 -0.91
N MET A 60 -7.15 -11.39 0.06
CA MET A 60 -5.79 -11.89 0.19
C MET A 60 -5.76 -13.36 0.58
N LEU A 61 -6.70 -13.81 1.42
CA LEU A 61 -6.75 -15.19 1.91
C LEU A 61 -7.33 -16.17 0.88
N ILE A 62 -8.29 -15.71 0.08
CA ILE A 62 -8.92 -16.50 -0.99
C ILE A 62 -8.25 -16.36 -2.35
N GLY A 63 -7.29 -15.43 -2.48
CA GLY A 63 -6.51 -15.25 -3.70
C GLY A 63 -5.82 -16.56 -4.08
N TYR A 64 -5.96 -16.96 -5.33
CA TYR A 64 -5.16 -18.06 -5.85
C TYR A 64 -3.70 -17.63 -5.87
N ILE A 65 -2.83 -18.53 -5.42
CA ILE A 65 -1.40 -18.37 -5.66
C ILE A 65 -1.22 -18.72 -7.14
N GLU A 66 -1.24 -17.72 -8.01
CA GLU A 66 -0.36 -17.80 -9.18
C GLU A 66 1.04 -17.79 -8.58
N GLU A 67 1.76 -18.91 -8.67
CA GLU A 67 3.12 -19.00 -8.14
C GLU A 67 3.93 -17.85 -8.75
N PRO A 68 4.33 -16.83 -7.96
CA PRO A 68 5.35 -15.92 -8.45
C PRO A 68 6.63 -16.74 -8.56
N ASP A 69 7.38 -16.56 -9.65
CA ASP A 69 8.68 -17.20 -9.88
C ASP A 69 9.50 -17.25 -8.57
N PRO A 70 10.16 -18.38 -8.27
CA PRO A 70 10.91 -18.54 -7.04
C PRO A 70 11.91 -17.39 -6.88
N ILE A 71 11.72 -16.63 -5.80
CA ILE A 71 12.61 -15.56 -5.37
C ILE A 71 13.97 -16.21 -5.05
N PRO A 72 15.09 -15.69 -5.59
CA PRO A 72 16.43 -16.16 -5.21
C PRO A 72 16.63 -16.09 -3.69
N LEU A 73 17.20 -17.15 -3.13
CA LEU A 73 17.34 -17.42 -1.68
C LEU A 73 18.27 -16.42 -0.95
N ASP A 74 18.75 -15.41 -1.65
CA ASP A 74 19.78 -14.44 -1.29
C ASP A 74 19.22 -13.03 -1.04
N ALA A 75 17.90 -12.82 -1.16
CA ALA A 75 17.24 -11.60 -0.67
C ALA A 75 17.10 -11.65 0.87
N GLN A 76 18.22 -11.45 1.58
CA GLN A 76 18.20 -11.19 3.00
C GLN A 76 17.41 -9.90 3.26
N PHE A 77 16.30 -10.03 4.00
CA PHE A 77 15.64 -8.91 4.64
C PHE A 77 16.63 -8.32 5.64
N VAL A 78 17.16 -7.15 5.32
CA VAL A 78 17.89 -6.35 6.31
C VAL A 78 16.82 -5.77 7.23
N ASP A 79 16.75 -6.34 8.43
CA ASP A 79 15.99 -5.79 9.55
C ASP A 79 16.80 -4.60 10.08
N ASP A 80 16.41 -3.40 9.67
CA ASP A 80 17.16 -2.18 9.99
C ASP A 80 16.97 -1.72 11.45
N GLY A 81 16.28 -2.47 12.33
CA GLY A 81 16.42 -2.34 13.79
C GLY A 81 16.19 -0.93 14.38
N VAL A 82 15.48 -0.07 13.68
CA VAL A 82 15.34 1.35 14.03
C VAL A 82 13.98 1.59 14.69
N THR A 83 13.97 1.64 16.02
CA THR A 83 12.88 2.24 16.80
C THR A 83 13.07 3.75 16.82
N HIS A 84 12.22 4.49 16.14
CA HIS A 84 12.24 5.95 16.13
C HIS A 84 10.86 6.50 16.47
N ASN A 85 10.85 7.50 17.36
CA ASN A 85 9.64 8.21 17.82
C ASN A 85 8.72 8.54 16.64
N ASP A 86 7.60 7.84 16.57
CA ASP A 86 6.57 8.08 15.56
C ASP A 86 6.00 9.48 15.79
N VAL A 87 6.01 10.31 14.75
CA VAL A 87 5.02 11.38 14.64
C VAL A 87 3.70 10.64 14.38
N VAL A 88 3.01 10.30 15.46
CA VAL A 88 1.70 9.67 15.42
C VAL A 88 0.71 10.74 14.99
N ILE A 89 0.49 10.86 13.69
CA ILE A 89 -0.64 11.63 13.16
C ILE A 89 -1.86 10.75 13.42
N SER A 90 -2.71 11.13 14.38
CA SER A 90 -3.93 10.38 14.64
C SER A 90 -4.92 10.60 13.50
N GLU A 91 -5.74 9.58 13.18
CA GLU A 91 -6.78 9.73 12.15
C GLU A 91 -7.79 10.83 12.49
N GLU A 92 -7.93 11.12 13.79
CA GLU A 92 -8.78 12.15 14.38
C GLU A 92 -8.27 13.58 14.09
N ASP A 93 -6.95 13.72 13.84
CA ASP A 93 -6.32 15.01 13.51
C ASP A 93 -6.48 15.41 12.04
N ILE A 94 -6.96 14.50 11.18
CA ILE A 94 -7.09 14.74 9.74
C ILE A 94 -8.49 15.30 9.47
N PRO A 95 -8.63 16.54 8.98
CA PRO A 95 -9.93 17.12 8.71
C PRO A 95 -10.71 16.31 7.67
N THR A 96 -11.98 16.00 7.97
CA THR A 96 -12.87 15.24 7.08
C THR A 96 -13.68 16.14 6.14
N GLY A 97 -13.74 17.44 6.42
CA GLY A 97 -14.46 18.43 5.63
C GLY A 97 -13.83 18.72 4.26
N ASN A 98 -14.51 19.53 3.46
CA ASN A 98 -14.08 19.88 2.10
C ASN A 98 -13.79 21.37 1.92
N SER A 99 -13.69 22.12 3.01
CA SER A 99 -13.39 23.55 2.96
C SER A 99 -11.96 23.80 2.47
N THR A 100 -11.68 25.03 2.03
CA THR A 100 -10.31 25.45 1.68
C THR A 100 -9.36 25.29 2.87
N GLU A 101 -9.83 25.52 4.09
CA GLU A 101 -9.05 25.34 5.31
C GLU A 101 -8.73 23.86 5.56
N ASP A 102 -9.71 22.96 5.41
CA ASP A 102 -9.51 21.51 5.54
C ASP A 102 -8.45 21.01 4.56
N ARG A 103 -8.54 21.45 3.30
CA ARG A 103 -7.56 21.09 2.25
C ARG A 103 -6.17 21.59 2.58
N ARG A 104 -6.05 22.82 3.09
CA ARG A 104 -4.76 23.39 3.49
C ARG A 104 -4.15 22.61 4.65
N ARG A 105 -4.92 22.32 5.69
CA ARG A 105 -4.46 21.50 6.82
C ARG A 105 -4.02 20.10 6.37
N ARG A 106 -4.76 19.47 5.44
CA ARG A 106 -4.35 18.18 4.86
C ARG A 106 -3.06 18.29 4.03
N GLN A 107 -2.83 19.40 3.32
CA GLN A 107 -1.54 19.64 2.67
C GLN A 107 -0.40 19.72 3.69
N ASP A 108 -0.58 20.48 4.76
CA ASP A 108 0.43 20.65 5.82
C ASP A 108 0.77 19.30 6.48
N ILE A 109 -0.25 18.46 6.71
CA ILE A 109 -0.10 17.07 7.18
C ILE A 109 0.76 16.24 6.20
N ILE A 110 0.44 16.30 4.90
CA ILE A 110 1.18 15.56 3.87
C ILE A 110 2.64 16.03 3.79
N TYR A 111 2.89 17.34 3.79
CA TYR A 111 4.25 17.89 3.80
C TYR A 111 5.04 17.40 5.00
N SER A 112 4.47 17.55 6.20
CA SER A 112 5.09 17.11 7.45
C SER A 112 5.38 15.60 7.44
N PHE A 113 4.46 14.79 6.93
CA PHE A 113 4.65 13.35 6.83
C PHE A 113 5.81 12.99 5.88
N TYR A 114 5.88 13.59 4.70
CA TYR A 114 6.97 13.33 3.76
C TYR A 114 8.33 13.79 4.28
N ASP A 115 8.40 14.92 4.98
CA ASP A 115 9.65 15.39 5.56
C ASP A 115 10.15 14.42 6.63
N ASN A 116 9.26 13.95 7.52
CA ASN A 116 9.58 12.89 8.47
C ASN A 116 9.96 11.58 7.78
N TRP A 117 9.29 11.21 6.70
CA TRP A 117 9.64 10.02 5.93
C TRP A 117 11.04 10.12 5.32
N LYS A 118 11.41 11.27 4.74
CA LYS A 118 12.76 11.51 4.17
C LYS A 118 13.84 11.50 5.24
N LEU A 119 13.57 12.01 6.44
CA LEU A 119 14.51 11.93 7.56
C LEU A 119 14.82 10.47 7.93
N ARG A 120 13.81 9.59 7.86
CA ARG A 120 13.96 8.14 8.11
C ARG A 120 14.53 7.36 6.92
N ASN A 121 14.45 7.91 5.71
CA ASN A 121 14.86 7.26 4.47
C ASN A 121 15.81 8.20 3.69
N PRO A 122 17.08 8.34 4.12
CA PRO A 122 18.00 9.34 3.57
C PRO A 122 18.26 9.16 2.07
N ASP A 123 18.22 7.94 1.58
CA ASP A 123 18.35 7.62 0.14
C ASP A 123 17.13 8.06 -0.69
N GLN A 124 16.02 8.37 -0.03
CA GLN A 124 14.75 8.82 -0.60
C GLN A 124 14.24 7.88 -1.70
N LYS A 125 14.36 6.58 -1.48
CA LYS A 125 13.92 5.54 -2.40
C LYS A 125 13.39 4.34 -1.64
N LYS A 126 12.52 3.58 -2.29
CA LYS A 126 11.99 2.32 -1.77
C LYS A 126 11.91 1.31 -2.89
N TYR A 127 12.34 0.08 -2.61
CA TYR A 127 12.23 -1.02 -3.56
C TYR A 127 10.77 -1.44 -3.74
N ASN A 128 10.29 -1.48 -4.98
CA ASN A 128 8.97 -2.00 -5.30
C ASN A 128 9.06 -3.42 -5.83
N ILE A 129 8.30 -4.33 -5.22
CA ILE A 129 8.36 -5.77 -5.51
C ILE A 129 7.86 -6.08 -6.93
N ALA A 130 6.78 -5.42 -7.36
CA ALA A 130 6.17 -5.70 -8.67
C ALA A 130 7.03 -5.19 -9.84
N LEU A 131 7.70 -4.05 -9.67
CA LEU A 131 8.60 -3.49 -10.67
C LEU A 131 10.01 -4.09 -10.61
N LYS A 132 10.35 -4.78 -9.51
CA LYS A 132 11.70 -5.25 -9.19
C LYS A 132 12.77 -4.14 -9.22
N GLU A 133 12.37 -2.91 -8.91
CA GLU A 133 13.21 -1.70 -9.02
C GLU A 133 12.87 -0.67 -7.95
N ASP A 134 13.82 0.23 -7.65
CA ASP A 134 13.63 1.33 -6.71
C ASP A 134 12.73 2.44 -7.29
N ILE A 135 11.73 2.85 -6.49
CA ILE A 135 10.95 4.07 -6.72
C ILE A 135 11.54 5.19 -5.86
N ASN A 136 11.92 6.29 -6.49
CA ASN A 136 12.51 7.46 -5.85
C ASN A 136 11.44 8.47 -5.46
N ILE A 137 11.60 9.11 -4.31
CA ILE A 137 10.81 10.27 -3.89
C ILE A 137 11.63 11.53 -4.13
N ARG A 138 11.04 12.52 -4.81
CA ARG A 138 11.67 13.81 -5.14
C ARG A 138 10.69 14.95 -4.82
N SER A 139 11.12 16.21 -4.98
CA SER A 139 10.24 17.36 -4.73
C SER A 139 8.96 17.34 -5.59
N VAL A 140 9.08 16.99 -6.88
CA VAL A 140 7.91 16.84 -7.78
C VAL A 140 6.88 15.83 -7.27
N SER A 141 7.33 14.81 -6.53
CA SER A 141 6.48 13.80 -5.91
C SER A 141 5.61 14.42 -4.82
N LEU A 142 6.20 15.32 -4.04
CA LEU A 142 5.58 15.94 -2.88
C LEU A 142 4.53 16.96 -3.30
N ASP A 143 4.88 17.90 -4.17
CA ASP A 143 3.98 19.00 -4.54
C ASP A 143 2.70 18.48 -5.22
N GLU A 144 2.86 17.54 -6.16
CA GLU A 144 1.71 16.96 -6.87
C GLU A 144 0.88 16.06 -5.95
N THR A 145 1.52 15.28 -5.07
CA THR A 145 0.79 14.44 -4.12
C THR A 145 0.04 15.28 -3.10
N ALA A 146 0.68 16.28 -2.49
CA ALA A 146 0.04 17.20 -1.55
C ALA A 146 -1.14 17.92 -2.19
N TRP A 147 -0.98 18.40 -3.42
CA TRP A 147 -2.08 19.06 -4.15
C TRP A 147 -3.26 18.13 -4.42
N GLN A 148 -3.03 16.93 -4.95
CA GLN A 148 -4.10 16.02 -5.37
C GLN A 148 -4.72 15.28 -4.18
N ALA A 149 -3.89 14.79 -3.25
CA ALA A 149 -4.35 13.96 -2.15
C ALA A 149 -5.05 14.74 -1.04
N SER A 150 -4.78 16.05 -0.89
CA SER A 150 -5.47 16.88 0.09
C SER A 150 -6.93 17.19 -0.26
N VAL A 151 -7.34 16.91 -1.51
CA VAL A 151 -8.71 17.16 -1.97
C VAL A 151 -9.70 16.32 -1.17
N THR A 152 -9.33 15.08 -0.84
CA THR A 152 -10.21 14.15 -0.12
C THR A 152 -9.52 13.55 1.10
N TYR A 153 -10.29 13.35 2.16
CA TYR A 153 -9.84 12.70 3.39
C TYR A 153 -9.18 11.34 3.11
N LEU A 154 -9.84 10.49 2.30
CA LEU A 154 -9.33 9.16 1.96
C LEU A 154 -8.00 9.19 1.20
N SER A 155 -7.81 10.16 0.29
CA SER A 155 -6.52 10.30 -0.40
C SER A 155 -5.43 10.76 0.55
N THR A 156 -5.75 11.60 1.53
CA THR A 156 -4.79 12.00 2.57
C THR A 156 -4.41 10.82 3.45
N LEU A 157 -5.37 10.00 3.90
CA LEU A 157 -5.10 8.74 4.61
C LEU A 157 -4.25 7.78 3.78
N ALA A 158 -4.49 7.68 2.46
CA ALA A 158 -3.69 6.84 1.58
C ALA A 158 -2.20 7.23 1.65
N VAL A 159 -1.90 8.54 1.62
CA VAL A 159 -0.52 9.03 1.67
C VAL A 159 0.19 8.64 2.97
N LEU A 160 -0.53 8.57 4.09
CA LEU A 160 0.06 8.13 5.37
C LEU A 160 0.47 6.64 5.35
N GLN A 161 0.05 5.88 4.34
CA GLN A 161 0.47 4.49 4.10
C GLN A 161 1.54 4.38 2.99
N LEU A 162 2.32 5.45 2.77
CA LEU A 162 3.32 5.58 1.69
C LEU A 162 4.26 4.38 1.56
N ASP A 163 4.84 3.90 2.66
CA ASP A 163 5.79 2.77 2.64
C ASP A 163 5.14 1.50 2.08
N ALA A 164 3.91 1.21 2.51
CA ALA A 164 3.17 0.05 2.04
C ALA A 164 2.85 0.15 0.54
N ILE A 165 2.43 1.35 0.09
CA ILE A 165 2.11 1.62 -1.32
C ILE A 165 3.37 1.50 -2.18
N LEU A 166 4.47 2.15 -1.80
CA LEU A 166 5.72 2.11 -2.56
C LEU A 166 6.26 0.69 -2.70
N THR A 167 6.15 -0.11 -1.65
CA THR A 167 6.69 -1.48 -1.63
C THR A 167 5.81 -2.45 -2.43
N ASN A 168 4.48 -2.34 -2.29
CA ASN A 168 3.56 -3.41 -2.69
C ASN A 168 2.60 -3.06 -3.84
N ALA A 169 2.58 -1.81 -4.33
CA ALA A 169 1.73 -1.48 -5.46
C ALA A 169 2.12 -2.31 -6.70
N TRP A 170 1.12 -2.78 -7.45
CA TRP A 170 1.31 -3.55 -8.68
C TRP A 170 1.07 -2.65 -9.90
N LEU A 171 1.77 -2.96 -11.00
CA LEU A 171 1.61 -2.23 -12.26
C LEU A 171 0.25 -2.57 -12.89
N VAL A 172 -0.51 -1.55 -13.28
CA VAL A 172 -1.80 -1.68 -13.98
C VAL A 172 -1.71 -1.17 -15.41
N LYS A 173 -1.03 -0.04 -15.65
CA LYS A 173 -0.84 0.51 -17.00
C LYS A 173 0.53 1.16 -17.14
N ASP A 174 1.02 1.14 -18.37
CA ASP A 174 2.15 1.96 -18.82
C ASP A 174 1.65 2.87 -19.95
N VAL A 175 1.81 4.18 -19.78
CA VAL A 175 1.29 5.18 -20.71
C VAL A 175 2.35 6.23 -21.05
N PRO A 176 2.35 6.78 -22.28
CA PRO A 176 3.25 7.88 -22.62
C PRO A 176 2.98 9.10 -21.73
N SER A 177 4.05 9.82 -21.38
CA SER A 177 3.90 11.05 -20.61
C SER A 177 3.23 12.14 -21.45
N LYS A 178 2.45 13.01 -20.79
CA LYS A 178 1.81 14.14 -21.47
C LYS A 178 2.87 15.20 -21.79
N GLN A 179 3.24 15.30 -23.07
CA GLN A 179 4.27 16.23 -23.57
C GLN A 179 4.00 17.70 -23.22
N ASN A 180 2.72 18.08 -23.07
CA ASN A 180 2.32 19.47 -22.77
C ASN A 180 2.22 19.77 -21.27
N SER A 181 2.51 18.81 -20.38
CA SER A 181 2.49 19.05 -18.93
C SER A 181 3.88 19.44 -18.43
N LYS A 182 4.00 20.64 -17.84
CA LYS A 182 5.25 21.15 -17.25
C LYS A 182 5.87 20.15 -16.26
N ASN A 183 5.03 19.47 -15.49
CA ASN A 183 5.46 18.55 -14.43
C ASN A 183 5.80 17.14 -14.94
N GLN A 184 5.41 16.81 -16.18
CA GLN A 184 5.68 15.48 -16.77
C GLN A 184 6.71 15.49 -17.90
N ARG A 185 7.19 16.67 -18.31
CA ARG A 185 8.14 16.83 -19.42
C ARG A 185 9.45 16.05 -19.23
N SER A 186 9.90 15.90 -17.97
CA SER A 186 11.09 15.13 -17.61
C SER A 186 10.90 13.61 -17.71
N PHE A 187 9.65 13.14 -17.79
CA PHE A 187 9.31 11.74 -17.90
C PHE A 187 9.06 11.33 -19.36
N GLU A 188 9.45 10.10 -19.68
CA GLU A 188 9.20 9.45 -20.97
C GLU A 188 7.82 8.80 -20.98
N ARG A 189 7.51 8.10 -19.89
CA ARG A 189 6.29 7.34 -19.66
C ARG A 189 5.90 7.40 -18.18
N MET A 190 4.63 7.15 -17.92
CA MET A 190 4.05 7.10 -16.59
C MET A 190 3.51 5.68 -16.35
N LEU A 191 3.92 5.09 -15.25
CA LEU A 191 3.42 3.82 -14.76
C LEU A 191 2.27 4.12 -13.80
N ILE A 192 1.09 3.58 -14.11
CA ILE A 192 -0.05 3.60 -13.21
C ILE A 192 -0.03 2.32 -12.41
N MET A 193 0.10 2.45 -11.11
CA MET A 193 0.18 1.36 -10.16
C MET A 193 -1.00 1.44 -9.19
N GLU A 194 -1.45 0.30 -8.70
CA GLU A 194 -2.54 0.23 -7.72
C GLU A 194 -2.12 -0.56 -6.49
N TYR A 195 -2.71 -0.22 -5.35
CA TYR A 195 -2.58 -0.93 -4.09
C TYR A 195 -3.92 -0.88 -3.33
N ILE A 196 -4.19 -1.88 -2.48
CA ILE A 196 -5.36 -1.87 -1.59
C ILE A 196 -4.87 -1.53 -0.18
N CYS A 197 -5.18 -0.32 0.26
CA CYS A 197 -4.89 0.15 1.61
C CYS A 197 -6.02 -0.25 2.56
N THR A 198 -5.67 -0.78 3.74
CA THR A 198 -6.62 -1.01 4.83
C THR A 198 -7.22 0.33 5.26
N GLY A 199 -8.54 0.39 5.48
CA GLY A 199 -9.25 1.62 5.88
C GLY A 199 -9.52 2.63 4.76
N VAL A 200 -8.86 2.52 3.60
CA VAL A 200 -9.02 3.45 2.47
C VAL A 200 -9.61 2.78 1.23
N GLY A 201 -9.24 1.52 0.98
CA GLY A 201 -9.60 0.81 -0.24
C GLY A 201 -8.55 0.97 -1.34
N ARG A 202 -9.00 1.07 -2.59
CA ARG A 202 -8.10 1.08 -3.74
C ARG A 202 -7.41 2.43 -3.89
N VAL A 203 -6.10 2.41 -4.01
CA VAL A 203 -5.24 3.59 -4.18
C VAL A 203 -4.50 3.49 -5.49
N LYS A 204 -4.38 4.61 -6.18
CA LYS A 204 -3.59 4.76 -7.39
C LYS A 204 -2.30 5.50 -7.05
N MET A 205 -1.16 4.89 -7.36
CA MET A 205 0.14 5.55 -7.40
C MET A 205 0.56 5.72 -8.86
N THR A 206 1.01 6.92 -9.21
CA THR A 206 1.62 7.19 -10.52
C THR A 206 3.12 7.30 -10.34
N VAL A 207 3.90 6.65 -11.20
CA VAL A 207 5.37 6.67 -11.18
C VAL A 207 5.86 7.13 -12.55
N GLY A 208 6.63 8.22 -12.60
CA GLY A 208 7.26 8.70 -13.83
C GLY A 208 8.59 8.00 -14.09
N VAL A 209 8.84 7.58 -15.33
CA VAL A 209 10.15 7.08 -15.77
C VAL A 209 10.91 8.23 -16.41
N ARG A 210 12.00 8.68 -15.78
CA ARG A 210 12.77 9.84 -16.21
C ARG A 210 13.49 9.58 -17.53
N ARG A 211 13.42 10.53 -18.48
CA ARG A 211 14.03 10.39 -19.82
C ARG A 211 15.55 10.18 -19.76
N LYS A 212 16.23 10.93 -18.88
CA LYS A 212 17.70 11.04 -18.82
C LYS A 212 18.38 9.73 -18.40
N ASP A 213 17.87 9.09 -17.36
CA ASP A 213 18.55 7.98 -16.67
C ASP A 213 17.61 6.85 -16.29
N LYS A 214 16.37 6.87 -16.80
CA LYS A 214 15.34 5.86 -16.57
C LYS A 214 14.93 5.66 -15.11
N MET A 215 15.32 6.59 -14.22
CA MET A 215 14.93 6.56 -12.82
C MET A 215 13.40 6.61 -12.67
N LYS A 216 12.86 5.72 -11.84
CA LYS A 216 11.45 5.71 -11.45
C LYS A 216 11.25 6.68 -10.30
N VAL A 217 10.36 7.64 -10.49
CA VAL A 217 10.08 8.69 -9.51
C VAL A 217 8.59 8.66 -9.20
N GLN A 218 8.23 8.56 -7.92
CA GLN A 218 6.84 8.70 -7.49
C GLN A 218 6.32 10.06 -7.94
N TYR A 219 5.17 10.11 -8.60
CA TYR A 219 4.58 11.34 -9.12
C TYR A 219 3.38 11.76 -8.29
N CYS A 220 2.43 10.87 -8.07
CA CYS A 220 1.20 11.18 -7.34
C CYS A 220 0.64 9.93 -6.65
N ILE A 221 -0.03 10.11 -5.51
CA ILE A 221 -0.82 9.08 -4.81
C ILE A 221 -2.21 9.64 -4.54
N THR A 222 -3.26 8.89 -4.89
CA THR A 222 -4.66 9.27 -4.63
C THR A 222 -5.52 8.03 -4.38
N ALA A 223 -6.51 8.13 -3.49
CA ALA A 223 -7.55 7.11 -3.39
C ALA A 223 -8.40 7.09 -4.67
N ILE A 224 -8.80 5.89 -5.11
CA ILE A 224 -9.78 5.72 -6.18
C ILE A 224 -11.14 5.60 -5.51
N GLU A 225 -11.90 6.69 -5.49
CA GLU A 225 -13.29 6.63 -5.05
C GLU A 225 -14.10 5.77 -6.00
N ALA A 226 -14.85 4.81 -5.46
CA ALA A 226 -15.84 4.07 -6.24
C ALA A 226 -16.80 5.09 -6.84
N LYS A 227 -16.85 5.18 -8.18
CA LYS A 227 -17.89 5.96 -8.85
C LYS A 227 -19.22 5.44 -8.30
N LYS A 228 -20.00 6.30 -7.63
CA LYS A 228 -21.41 6.03 -7.43
C LYS A 228 -21.98 5.79 -8.83
N THR A 229 -22.31 4.54 -9.14
CA THR A 229 -23.11 4.22 -10.32
C THR A 229 -24.31 5.15 -10.24
N LYS A 230 -24.49 6.03 -11.23
CA LYS A 230 -25.75 6.76 -11.38
C LYS A 230 -26.82 5.67 -11.40
N GLN A 231 -27.56 5.53 -10.30
CA GLN A 231 -28.82 4.80 -10.34
C GLN A 231 -29.66 5.51 -11.39
N GLU A 232 -30.06 4.72 -12.38
CA GLU A 232 -30.93 5.13 -13.47
C GLU A 232 -32.18 5.79 -12.86
N ALA A 233 -32.50 6.97 -13.38
CA ALA A 233 -33.73 7.70 -13.10
C ALA A 233 -34.92 7.01 -13.77
#